data_AF-A0A8T3XLA0-F1
#
_entry.id   AF-A0A8T3XLA0-F1
#
_cell.length_a   1.000
_cell.length_b   1.000
_cell.length_c   1.000
_cell.angle_alpha   90.00
_cell.angle_beta   90.00
_cell.angle_gamma   90.00
#
_symmetry.space_group_name_H-M   'P 1'
#
loop_
_entity.id
_entity.type
_entity.pdbx_description
1 polymer ?
#
loop_
_entity_poly.entity_id
_entity_poly.type
_entity_poly.pdbx_seq_one_letter_code
_entity_poly.pdbx_strand_id
1 'polypeptide(L)'
;MKPSKKSGIISLMILIAILLSNITHAQSLSEGIKDNIINFNEFLEKGEYENYSKVIDFLVFSLLFISIYMIGVRYAFRQLNKPEKVIAVVLGLMSALLLVAQGKSILSLVPLIALFLYFLLFTLIWWLLKGIKSKFGRFLLALLLTLIVILLIEGWLSGTLEELASQLE
;
A
#
# COMPACT_ATOMS: atom_id res chain seq x y z
N MET A 1 4.50 9.96 -32.47
CA MET A 1 5.96 9.69 -32.51
C MET A 1 6.22 8.22 -32.20
N LYS A 2 6.89 7.49 -33.09
CA LYS A 2 7.18 6.05 -32.95
C LYS A 2 8.44 5.91 -32.09
N PRO A 3 8.40 5.34 -30.87
CA PRO A 3 9.61 5.26 -30.03
C PRO A 3 10.67 4.39 -30.73
N SER A 4 11.88 4.90 -30.83
CA SER A 4 13.03 4.20 -31.41
C SER A 4 13.56 3.16 -30.41
N LYS A 5 14.13 2.04 -30.89
CA LYS A 5 14.65 0.94 -30.05
C LYS A 5 15.63 1.42 -28.95
N LYS A 6 16.30 2.55 -29.18
CA LYS A 6 17.24 3.18 -28.24
C LYS A 6 16.55 3.82 -27.02
N SER A 7 15.31 4.32 -27.16
CA SER A 7 14.56 4.96 -26.07
C SER A 7 14.16 3.99 -24.95
N GLY A 8 13.83 2.73 -25.28
CA GLY A 8 13.49 1.72 -24.28
C GLY A 8 14.69 1.28 -23.43
N ILE A 9 15.88 1.20 -24.04
CA ILE A 9 17.13 0.85 -23.34
C ILE A 9 17.55 1.99 -22.42
N ILE A 10 17.44 3.24 -22.87
CA ILE A 10 17.75 4.43 -22.05
C ILE A 10 16.80 4.50 -20.84
N SER A 11 15.50 4.25 -21.02
CA SER A 11 14.54 4.19 -19.91
C SER A 11 14.83 3.06 -18.92
N LEU A 12 15.29 1.90 -19.40
CA LEU A 12 15.68 0.77 -18.56
C LEU A 12 16.94 1.10 -17.74
N MET A 13 17.94 1.74 -18.37
CA MET A 13 19.16 2.15 -17.68
C MET A 13 18.91 3.25 -16.66
N ILE A 14 18.02 4.20 -16.95
CA ILE A 14 17.59 5.22 -15.98
C ILE A 14 16.88 4.58 -14.79
N LEU A 15 16.02 3.59 -15.03
CA LEU A 15 15.35 2.87 -13.95
C LEU A 15 16.35 2.10 -13.07
N ILE A 16 17.29 1.38 -13.68
CA ILE A 16 18.35 0.67 -12.96
C ILE A 16 19.23 1.66 -12.18
N ALA A 17 19.58 2.80 -12.77
CA ALA A 17 20.37 3.84 -12.10
C ALA A 17 19.61 4.46 -10.92
N ILE A 18 18.31 4.72 -11.05
CA ILE A 18 17.47 5.22 -9.94
C ILE A 18 17.38 4.18 -8.82
N LEU A 19 17.14 2.91 -9.18
CA LEU A 19 17.06 1.81 -8.21
C LEU A 19 18.39 1.60 -7.46
N LEU A 20 19.53 1.69 -8.16
CA LEU A 20 20.86 1.60 -7.56
C LEU A 20 21.24 2.85 -6.74
N SER A 21 20.82 4.05 -7.17
CA SER A 21 21.09 5.30 -6.45
C SER A 21 20.33 5.42 -5.12
N ASN A 22 19.20 4.72 -4.99
CA ASN A 22 18.45 4.69 -3.74
C ASN A 22 19.10 3.81 -2.67
N ILE A 23 20.13 3.01 -2.98
CA ILE A 23 20.83 2.19 -1.98
C ILE A 23 21.61 3.06 -0.99
N THR A 24 22.13 4.22 -1.43
CA THR A 24 22.88 5.16 -0.56
C THR A 24 21.99 6.14 0.20
N HIS A 25 20.78 6.45 -0.29
CA HIS A 25 19.78 7.26 0.44
C HIS A 25 18.78 6.41 1.24
N ALA A 26 18.82 5.08 1.10
CA ALA A 26 18.02 4.17 1.91
C ALA A 26 18.41 4.23 3.38
N GLN A 27 19.64 4.62 3.75
CA GLN A 27 20.05 4.69 5.17
C GLN A 27 19.26 5.74 5.96
N SER A 28 19.09 6.97 5.46
CA SER A 28 18.34 8.01 6.18
C SER A 28 16.83 7.76 6.20
N LEU A 29 16.29 7.18 5.12
CA LEU A 29 14.89 6.75 5.08
C LEU A 29 14.67 5.53 5.99
N SER A 30 15.63 4.60 6.03
CA SER A 30 15.62 3.42 6.89
C SER A 30 15.73 3.80 8.35
N GLU A 31 16.55 4.79 8.72
CA GLU A 31 16.68 5.26 10.11
C GLU A 31 15.38 5.95 10.55
N GLY A 32 14.81 6.85 9.74
CA GLY A 32 13.54 7.50 10.08
C GLY A 32 12.33 6.54 10.09
N ILE A 33 12.36 5.48 9.27
CA ILE A 33 11.37 4.40 9.32
C ILE A 33 11.63 3.49 10.51
N LYS A 34 12.89 3.11 10.81
CA LYS A 34 13.27 2.30 11.97
C LYS A 34 12.84 3.01 13.26
N ASP A 35 13.12 4.29 13.42
CA ASP A 35 12.73 5.07 14.60
C ASP A 35 11.20 5.14 14.76
N ASN A 36 10.45 5.36 13.67
CA ASN A 36 8.99 5.37 13.74
C ASN A 36 8.38 3.98 13.96
N ILE A 37 9.00 2.93 13.41
CA ILE A 37 8.60 1.54 13.64
C ILE A 37 8.91 1.13 15.07
N ILE A 38 10.05 1.52 15.63
CA ILE A 38 10.42 1.24 17.03
C ILE A 38 9.44 1.95 17.97
N ASN A 39 9.14 3.23 17.73
CA ASN A 39 8.15 3.95 18.53
C ASN A 39 6.74 3.37 18.40
N PHE A 40 6.35 2.92 17.20
CA PHE A 40 5.07 2.24 16.98
C PHE A 40 5.04 0.86 17.63
N ASN A 41 6.15 0.12 17.59
CA ASN A 41 6.27 -1.18 18.23
C ASN A 41 6.25 -1.06 19.75
N GLU A 42 6.92 -0.06 20.33
CA GLU A 42 6.78 0.27 21.75
C GLU A 42 5.35 0.65 22.13
N PHE A 43 4.64 1.39 21.27
CA PHE A 43 3.22 1.73 21.48
C PHE A 43 2.32 0.49 21.44
N LEU A 44 2.64 -0.48 20.58
CA LEU A 44 1.95 -1.77 20.51
C LEU A 44 2.29 -2.67 21.71
N GLU A 45 3.56 -2.74 22.12
CA GLU A 45 4.07 -3.59 23.21
C GLU A 45 3.69 -3.08 24.61
N LYS A 46 3.53 -1.77 24.80
CA LYS A 46 3.05 -1.18 26.07
C LYS A 46 1.56 -1.48 26.34
N GLY A 47 0.86 -2.20 25.45
CA GLY A 47 -0.53 -2.61 25.63
C GLY A 47 -1.56 -1.48 25.48
N GLU A 48 -1.12 -0.26 25.13
CA GLU A 48 -2.03 0.86 24.86
C GLU A 48 -2.91 0.59 23.63
N TYR A 49 -2.37 -0.11 22.63
CA TYR A 49 -3.13 -0.55 21.46
C TYR A 49 -4.27 -1.51 21.81
N GLU A 50 -4.09 -2.45 22.76
CA GLU A 50 -5.18 -3.37 23.13
C GLU A 50 -6.40 -2.61 23.66
N ASN A 51 -6.17 -1.56 24.45
CA ASN A 51 -7.22 -0.73 25.04
C ASN A 51 -7.99 0.09 24.00
N TYR A 52 -7.37 0.47 22.88
CA TYR A 52 -7.99 1.28 21.81
C TYR A 52 -8.22 0.54 20.49
N SER A 53 -7.86 -0.73 20.41
CA SER A 53 -7.94 -1.56 19.20
C SER A 53 -9.30 -1.46 18.52
N LYS A 54 -10.39 -1.61 19.29
CA LYS A 54 -11.77 -1.51 18.79
C LYS A 54 -12.12 -0.12 18.24
N VAL A 55 -11.60 0.94 18.85
CA VAL A 55 -11.85 2.33 18.41
C VAL A 55 -11.09 2.61 17.12
N ILE A 56 -9.85 2.15 17.02
CA ILE A 56 -9.02 2.28 15.82
C ILE A 56 -9.66 1.49 14.67
N ASP A 57 -10.02 0.22 14.91
CA ASP A 57 -10.71 -0.62 13.94
C ASP A 57 -12.01 0.05 13.45
N PHE A 58 -12.81 0.58 14.38
CA PHE A 58 -14.05 1.28 14.03
C PHE A 58 -13.80 2.51 13.16
N LEU A 59 -12.84 3.36 13.54
CA LEU A 59 -12.51 4.56 12.78
C LEU A 59 -12.10 4.20 11.36
N VAL A 60 -11.21 3.23 11.19
CA VAL A 60 -10.73 2.91 9.84
C VAL A 60 -11.79 2.21 9.01
N PHE A 61 -12.55 1.26 9.57
CA PHE A 61 -13.67 0.66 8.84
C PHE A 61 -14.72 1.71 8.48
N SER A 62 -15.02 2.66 9.36
CA SER A 62 -16.00 3.72 9.08
C SER A 62 -15.54 4.56 7.89
N LEU A 63 -14.26 4.98 7.87
CA LEU A 63 -13.70 5.74 6.77
C LEU A 63 -13.78 4.96 5.45
N LEU A 64 -13.45 3.66 5.50
CA LEU A 64 -13.46 2.77 4.35
C LEU A 64 -14.88 2.57 3.79
N PHE A 65 -15.86 2.23 4.63
CA PHE A 65 -17.23 2.03 4.16
C PHE A 65 -17.90 3.31 3.72
N ILE A 66 -17.70 4.43 4.43
CA ILE A 66 -18.19 5.74 3.98
C ILE A 66 -17.64 6.05 2.59
N SER A 67 -16.34 5.82 2.35
CA SER A 67 -15.72 6.05 1.05
C SER A 67 -16.35 5.18 -0.05
N ILE A 68 -16.57 3.90 0.21
CA ILE A 68 -17.21 2.96 -0.74
C ILE A 68 -18.66 3.37 -1.01
N TYR A 69 -19.44 3.65 0.03
CA TYR A 69 -20.85 4.05 -0.12
C TYR A 69 -20.99 5.40 -0.81
N MET A 70 -20.08 6.35 -0.59
CA MET A 70 -20.08 7.62 -1.32
C MET A 70 -19.86 7.42 -2.83
N ILE A 71 -19.01 6.46 -3.23
CA ILE A 71 -18.85 6.07 -4.64
C ILE A 71 -20.16 5.43 -5.16
N GLY A 72 -20.75 4.51 -4.40
CA GLY A 72 -21.99 3.82 -4.76
C GLY A 72 -23.18 4.76 -4.92
N VAL A 73 -23.36 5.70 -3.98
CA VAL A 73 -24.43 6.70 -4.03
C VAL A 73 -24.25 7.65 -5.22
N ARG A 74 -23.01 8.04 -5.55
CA ARG A 74 -22.73 8.84 -6.76
C ARG A 74 -23.14 8.09 -8.02
N TYR A 75 -22.88 6.78 -8.08
CA TYR A 75 -23.25 5.95 -9.21
C TYR A 75 -24.77 5.76 -9.33
N ALA A 76 -25.45 5.53 -8.20
CA ALA A 76 -26.89 5.28 -8.16
C ALA A 76 -27.73 6.54 -8.45
N PHE A 77 -27.38 7.68 -7.87
CA PHE A 77 -28.25 8.86 -7.88
C PHE A 77 -27.87 9.96 -8.89
N ARG A 78 -26.71 9.87 -9.55
CA ARG A 78 -26.14 10.84 -10.52
C ARG A 78 -25.94 12.29 -10.01
N GLN A 79 -26.83 12.79 -9.14
CA GLN A 79 -26.74 14.05 -8.41
C GLN A 79 -26.64 13.73 -6.91
N LEU A 80 -25.72 14.42 -6.24
CA LEU A 80 -25.45 14.22 -4.81
C LEU A 80 -26.06 15.37 -4.00
N ASN A 81 -27.33 15.24 -3.62
CA ASN A 81 -27.92 16.17 -2.67
C ASN A 81 -27.46 15.83 -1.24
N LYS A 82 -27.82 16.68 -0.27
CA LYS A 82 -27.43 16.48 1.14
C LYS A 82 -27.98 15.17 1.74
N PRO A 83 -29.25 14.76 1.50
CA PRO A 83 -29.81 13.56 2.09
C PRO A 83 -29.06 12.28 1.72
N GLU A 84 -28.67 12.13 0.45
CA GLU A 84 -28.02 10.93 -0.07
C GLU A 84 -26.60 10.78 0.50
N LYS A 85 -25.90 11.90 0.73
CA LYS A 85 -24.61 11.91 1.45
C LYS A 85 -24.78 11.44 2.90
N VAL A 86 -25.82 11.91 3.58
CA VAL A 86 -26.11 11.47 4.95
C VAL A 86 -26.41 9.97 4.98
N ILE A 87 -27.20 9.45 4.04
CA ILE A 87 -27.46 8.01 3.92
C ILE A 87 -26.16 7.22 3.74
N ALA A 88 -25.26 7.67 2.85
CA ALA A 88 -23.96 7.02 2.65
C ALA A 88 -23.13 6.98 3.93
N VAL A 89 -23.12 8.08 4.68
CA VAL A 89 -22.38 8.19 5.95
C VAL A 89 -22.98 7.27 7.01
N VAL A 90 -24.29 7.30 7.20
CA VAL A 90 -24.98 6.45 8.18
C VAL A 90 -24.78 4.97 7.86
N LEU A 91 -24.95 4.57 6.59
CA LEU A 91 -24.68 3.19 6.16
C LEU A 91 -23.22 2.80 6.42
N GLY A 92 -22.26 3.68 6.10
CA GLY A 92 -20.85 3.43 6.36
C GLY A 92 -20.52 3.22 7.84
N LEU A 93 -21.09 4.05 8.71
CA LEU A 93 -20.95 3.92 10.16
C LEU A 93 -21.59 2.61 10.68
N MET A 94 -22.79 2.27 10.20
CA MET A 94 -23.46 1.02 10.58
C MET A 94 -22.67 -0.21 10.17
N SER A 95 -22.12 -0.24 8.95
CA SER A 95 -21.29 -1.35 8.47
C SER A 95 -19.99 -1.49 9.27
N ALA A 96 -19.36 -0.37 9.62
CA ALA A 96 -18.18 -0.38 10.45
C ALA A 96 -18.46 -0.89 11.86
N LEU A 97 -19.54 -0.43 12.50
CA LEU A 97 -19.98 -0.96 13.80
C LEU A 97 -20.24 -2.46 13.74
N LEU A 98 -20.91 -2.94 12.68
CA LEU A 98 -21.24 -4.35 12.53
C LEU A 98 -19.99 -5.24 12.45
N LEU A 99 -18.95 -4.81 11.72
CA LEU A 99 -17.69 -5.54 11.61
C LEU A 99 -16.89 -5.54 12.91
N VAL A 100 -16.79 -4.40 13.58
CA VAL A 100 -16.11 -4.30 14.87
C VAL A 100 -16.85 -5.10 15.95
N ALA A 101 -18.18 -5.09 15.95
CA ALA A 101 -19.00 -5.88 16.87
C ALA A 101 -18.81 -7.40 16.65
N GLN A 102 -18.51 -7.83 15.42
CA GLN A 102 -18.14 -9.21 15.10
C GLN A 102 -16.70 -9.57 15.47
N GLY A 103 -15.93 -8.66 16.07
CA GLY A 103 -14.53 -8.87 16.40
C GLY A 103 -13.61 -8.93 15.19
N LYS A 104 -14.03 -8.40 14.03
CA LYS A 104 -13.14 -8.25 12.89
C LYS A 104 -12.22 -7.06 13.14
N SER A 105 -10.93 -7.31 13.06
CA SER A 105 -9.90 -6.27 13.17
C SER A 105 -9.41 -5.83 11.79
N ILE A 106 -8.88 -4.61 11.71
CA ILE A 106 -8.21 -4.11 10.51
C ILE A 106 -7.03 -4.97 10.08
N LEU A 107 -6.45 -5.74 11.00
CA LEU A 107 -5.40 -6.69 10.67
C LEU A 107 -5.86 -7.72 9.61
N SER A 108 -7.17 -8.00 9.54
CA SER A 108 -7.73 -8.85 8.48
C SER A 108 -7.71 -8.20 7.09
N LEU A 109 -7.61 -6.87 7.00
CA LEU A 109 -7.46 -6.12 5.75
C LEU A 109 -5.99 -6.02 5.29
N VAL A 110 -5.02 -6.26 6.17
CA VAL A 110 -3.58 -6.21 5.84
C VAL A 110 -3.23 -7.01 4.58
N PRO A 111 -3.65 -8.29 4.41
CA PRO A 111 -3.33 -9.03 3.18
C PRO A 111 -3.96 -8.41 1.93
N LEU A 112 -5.14 -7.79 2.06
CA LEU A 112 -5.80 -7.11 0.96
C LEU A 112 -5.09 -5.80 0.59
N ILE A 113 -4.62 -5.05 1.59
CA ILE A 113 -3.83 -3.82 1.40
C ILE A 113 -2.50 -4.16 0.73
N ALA A 114 -1.82 -5.23 1.17
CA ALA A 114 -0.58 -5.69 0.55
C ALA A 114 -0.81 -6.07 -0.93
N LEU A 115 -1.88 -6.82 -1.23
CA LEU A 115 -2.25 -7.15 -2.60
C LEU A 115 -2.52 -5.89 -3.45
N PHE A 116 -3.26 -4.92 -2.89
CA PHE A 116 -3.54 -3.66 -3.57
C PHE A 116 -2.24 -2.87 -3.85
N LEU A 117 -1.31 -2.85 -2.90
CA LEU A 117 -0.01 -2.21 -3.06
C LEU A 117 0.84 -2.90 -4.14
N TYR A 118 0.86 -4.24 -4.18
CA TYR A 118 1.54 -4.99 -5.24
C TYR A 118 0.92 -4.72 -6.62
N PHE A 119 -0.40 -4.63 -6.70
CA PHE A 119 -1.09 -4.30 -7.95
C PHE A 119 -0.77 -2.86 -8.40
N LEU A 120 -0.70 -1.92 -7.46
CA LEU A 120 -0.31 -0.54 -7.72
C LEU A 120 1.13 -0.45 -8.23
N LEU A 121 2.05 -1.19 -7.59
CA LEU A 121 3.46 -1.29 -8.00
C LEU A 121 3.59 -1.85 -9.42
N PHE A 122 2.89 -2.95 -9.72
CA PHE A 122 2.84 -3.53 -11.06
C PHE A 122 2.33 -2.51 -12.08
N THR A 123 1.27 -1.77 -11.75
CA THR A 123 0.69 -0.76 -12.63
C THR A 123 1.68 0.39 -12.90
N LEU A 124 2.41 0.82 -11.87
CA LEU A 124 3.43 1.86 -11.97
C LEU A 124 4.59 1.41 -12.86
N ILE A 125 5.12 0.21 -12.64
CA ILE A 125 6.18 -0.39 -13.45
C ILE A 125 5.72 -0.56 -14.90
N TRP A 126 4.51 -1.10 -15.09
CA TRP A 126 3.90 -1.23 -16.40
C TRP A 126 3.82 0.13 -17.10
N TRP A 127 3.36 1.18 -16.42
CA TRP A 127 3.28 2.54 -16.96
C TRP A 127 4.65 3.10 -17.33
N LEU A 128 5.68 2.82 -16.54
CA LEU A 128 7.06 3.24 -16.81
C LEU A 128 7.64 2.56 -18.06
N LEU A 129 7.28 1.29 -18.30
CA LEU A 129 7.70 0.50 -19.47
C LEU A 129 6.98 0.87 -20.78
N LYS A 130 6.28 2.03 -20.84
CA LYS A 130 5.63 2.54 -22.07
C LYS A 130 6.56 2.67 -23.28
N GLY A 131 7.88 2.72 -23.08
CA GLY A 131 8.88 2.78 -24.14
C GLY A 131 9.01 1.51 -25.00
N ILE A 132 8.49 0.36 -24.55
CA ILE A 132 8.63 -0.93 -25.23
C ILE A 132 7.44 -1.15 -26.20
N LYS A 133 7.74 -1.38 -27.48
CA LYS A 133 6.73 -1.58 -28.54
C LYS A 133 5.93 -2.88 -28.40
N SER A 134 6.55 -3.96 -27.92
CA SER A 134 5.87 -5.25 -27.77
C SER A 134 4.99 -5.24 -26.51
N LYS A 135 3.67 -5.34 -26.68
CA LYS A 135 2.71 -5.41 -25.56
C LYS A 135 2.95 -6.63 -24.67
N PHE A 136 3.25 -7.78 -25.29
CA PHE A 136 3.55 -9.02 -24.57
C PHE A 136 4.90 -8.96 -23.85
N GLY A 137 5.93 -8.43 -24.52
CA GLY A 137 7.24 -8.25 -23.91
C GLY A 137 7.22 -7.26 -22.74
N ARG A 138 6.41 -6.20 -22.84
CA ARG A 138 6.17 -5.24 -21.75
C ARG A 138 5.50 -5.90 -20.55
N PHE A 139 4.58 -6.83 -20.78
CA PHE A 139 3.95 -7.60 -19.71
C PHE A 139 4.92 -8.49 -18.98
N LEU A 140 5.68 -9.29 -19.72
CA LEU A 140 6.63 -10.19 -19.12
C LEU A 140 7.72 -9.43 -18.34
N LEU A 141 8.22 -8.31 -18.89
CA LEU A 141 9.17 -7.45 -18.18
C LEU A 141 8.58 -6.80 -16.94
N ALA A 142 7.37 -6.24 -17.02
CA ALA A 142 6.73 -5.61 -15.87
C ALA A 142 6.47 -6.62 -14.75
N LEU A 143 6.02 -7.82 -15.11
CA LEU A 143 5.79 -8.91 -14.17
C LEU A 143 7.09 -9.32 -13.48
N LEU A 144 8.15 -9.57 -14.27
CA LEU A 144 9.45 -9.97 -13.75
C LEU A 144 10.06 -8.88 -12.85
N LEU A 145 10.00 -7.61 -13.25
CA LEU A 145 10.49 -6.50 -12.44
C LEU A 145 9.71 -6.37 -11.12
N THR A 146 8.38 -6.49 -11.17
CA THR A 146 7.55 -6.41 -9.96
C THR A 146 7.93 -7.52 -8.99
N LEU A 147 8.14 -8.74 -9.50
CA LEU A 147 8.53 -9.89 -8.69
C LEU A 147 9.90 -9.71 -8.04
N ILE A 148 10.88 -9.18 -8.79
CA ILE A 148 12.21 -8.85 -8.27
C ILE A 148 12.11 -7.78 -7.17
N VAL A 149 11.31 -6.73 -7.38
CA VAL A 149 11.13 -5.67 -6.39
C VAL A 149 10.48 -6.20 -5.12
N ILE A 150 9.45 -7.06 -5.23
CA ILE A 150 8.82 -7.70 -4.07
C ILE A 150 9.83 -8.53 -3.30
N LEU A 151 10.59 -9.41 -3.97
CA LEU A 151 11.64 -10.20 -3.32
C LEU A 151 12.70 -9.35 -2.64
N LEU A 152 13.06 -8.21 -3.24
CA LEU A 152 14.03 -7.28 -2.66
C LEU A 152 13.47 -6.61 -1.40
N ILE A 153 12.20 -6.20 -1.42
CA ILE A 153 11.51 -5.59 -0.28
C ILE A 153 11.38 -6.62 0.85
N GLU A 154 10.91 -7.83 0.56
CA GLU A 154 10.74 -8.89 1.55
C GLU A 154 12.08 -9.27 2.19
N GLY A 155 13.13 -9.46 1.39
CA GLY A 155 14.48 -9.78 1.87
C GLY A 155 15.12 -8.66 2.68
N TRP A 156 14.89 -7.40 2.28
CA TRP A 156 15.36 -6.24 3.06
C TRP A 156 14.63 -6.14 4.40
N LEU A 157 13.29 -6.30 4.39
CA LEU A 157 12.46 -6.26 5.58
C LEU A 157 12.85 -7.36 6.58
N SER A 158 13.05 -8.59 6.10
CA SER A 158 13.45 -9.71 6.95
C SER A 158 14.83 -9.48 7.57
N GLY A 159 15.80 -8.99 6.80
CA GLY A 159 17.14 -8.69 7.32
C GLY A 159 17.14 -7.58 8.37
N THR A 160 16.33 -6.54 8.19
CA THR A 160 16.18 -5.48 9.21
C THR A 160 15.49 -5.96 10.48
N LEU A 161 14.55 -6.90 10.40
CA LEU A 161 13.87 -7.44 11.58
C LEU A 161 14.79 -8.35 12.41
N GLU A 162 15.67 -9.12 11.74
CA GLU A 162 16.68 -9.96 12.40
C GLU A 162 17.74 -9.12 13.13
N GLU A 163 18.16 -8.01 12.53
CA GLU A 163 19.08 -7.05 13.14
C GLU A 163 18.48 -6.32 14.37
N LEU A 164 17.18 -6.01 14.34
CA LEU A 164 16.47 -5.39 15.46
C LEU A 164 16.22 -6.37 16.61
N ALA A 165 15.91 -7.64 16.32
CA ALA A 165 15.74 -8.67 17.34
C ALA A 165 17.06 -8.93 18.10
N SER A 166 18.20 -8.88 17.41
CA SER A 166 19.54 -9.00 18.00
C SER A 166 19.93 -7.83 18.91
N GLN A 167 19.30 -6.65 18.79
CA GLN A 167 19.62 -5.48 19.62
C GLN A 167 18.74 -5.36 20.87
N LEU A 168 17.70 -6.21 20.98
CA LEU A 168 16.77 -6.26 22.11
C LEU A 168 17.06 -7.42 23.09
N GLU A 169 18.00 -8.31 22.76
CA GLU A 169 18.64 -9.27 23.69
C GLU A 169 19.89 -8.66 24.34
#